data_AF-A0A3B1B875-F1
#
_entry.id   AF-A0A3B1B875-F1
#
_cell.length_a   1.000
_cell.length_b   1.000
_cell.length_c   1.000
_cell.angle_alpha   90.00
_cell.angle_beta   90.00
_cell.angle_gamma   90.00
#
_symmetry.space_group_name_H-M   'P 1'
#
loop_
_entity.id
_entity.type
_entity.pdbx_description
1 polymer ?
#
loop_
_entity_poly.entity_id
_entity_poly.type
_entity_poly.pdbx_seq_one_letter_code
_entity_poly.pdbx_strand_id
1 'polypeptide(L)' 'MAHSEKMNNTTRLTNNFEYKKELAFQLVKRFGMTAARQTCIENKWDEVLKAVDSVRAH' A
#
# COMPACT_ATOMS: atom_id res chain seq x y z
N MET A 1 -8.99 5.74 -34.91
CA MET A 1 -9.41 5.16 -33.62
C MET A 1 -8.26 5.35 -32.64
N ALA A 2 -8.27 6.43 -31.87
CA ALA A 2 -7.17 6.77 -30.97
C ALA A 2 -7.76 7.18 -29.63
N HIS A 3 -7.73 6.29 -28.64
CA HIS A 3 -7.82 6.56 -27.20
C HIS A 3 -8.02 5.23 -26.46
N SER A 4 -6.95 4.45 -26.20
CA SER A 4 -7.08 3.31 -25.28
C SER A 4 -5.77 2.80 -24.64
N GLU A 5 -4.74 3.63 -24.54
CA GLU A 5 -3.48 3.22 -23.90
C GLU A 5 -3.22 3.87 -22.53
N LYS A 6 -4.08 4.80 -22.08
CA LYS A 6 -3.88 5.55 -20.83
C LYS A 6 -4.67 5.07 -19.61
N MET A 7 -5.63 4.15 -19.77
CA MET A 7 -6.50 3.71 -18.67
C MET A 7 -5.97 2.52 -17.87
N ASN A 8 -4.88 1.88 -18.32
CA ASN A 8 -4.46 0.58 -17.78
C ASN A 8 -3.42 0.74 -16.66
N ASN A 9 -2.65 1.84 -16.67
CA ASN A 9 -1.59 2.05 -15.68
C ASN A 9 -2.16 2.49 -14.32
N THR A 10 -3.21 3.32 -14.32
CA THR A 10 -3.85 3.80 -13.09
C THR A 10 -4.50 2.65 -12.34
N THR A 11 -5.25 1.78 -13.00
CA THR A 11 -5.94 0.64 -12.36
C THR A 11 -4.96 -0.40 -11.79
N ARG A 12 -3.82 -0.61 -12.45
CA ARG A 12 -2.75 -1.50 -11.94
C ARG A 12 -2.04 -0.92 -10.72
N LEU A 13 -1.84 0.40 -10.69
CA LEU A 13 -1.26 1.10 -9.54
C LEU A 13 -2.24 1.12 -8.34
N THR A 14 -3.52 1.39 -8.59
CA THR A 14 -4.57 1.41 -7.56
C THR A 14 -4.83 0.02 -6.97
N ASN A 15 -4.91 -1.02 -7.81
CA ASN A 15 -5.05 -2.40 -7.31
C ASN A 15 -3.86 -2.85 -6.47
N ASN A 16 -2.65 -2.42 -6.83
CA ASN A 16 -1.47 -2.68 -6.02
C ASN A 16 -1.50 -1.91 -4.70
N PHE A 17 -2.00 -0.68 -4.67
CA PHE A 17 -2.06 0.10 -3.43
C PHE A 17 -3.03 -0.51 -2.41
N GLU A 18 -4.25 -0.86 -2.81
CA GLU A 18 -5.22 -1.48 -1.89
C GLU A 18 -4.73 -2.83 -1.37
N TYR A 19 -4.17 -3.67 -2.25
CA TYR A 19 -3.59 -4.95 -1.85
C TYR A 19 -2.43 -4.78 -0.86
N LYS A 20 -1.48 -3.88 -1.16
CA LYS A 20 -0.35 -3.60 -0.26
C LYS A 20 -0.81 -3.01 1.07
N LYS A 21 -1.83 -2.15 1.06
CA LYS A 21 -2.46 -1.59 2.25
C LYS A 21 -3.10 -2.68 3.10
N GLU A 22 -3.91 -3.55 2.50
CA GLU A 22 -4.53 -4.68 3.20
C GLU A 22 -3.46 -5.60 3.81
N LEU A 23 -2.42 -5.95 3.05
CA LEU A 23 -1.33 -6.77 3.57
C LEU A 23 -0.61 -6.08 4.73
N ALA A 24 -0.32 -4.78 4.61
CA ALA A 24 0.31 -4.03 5.69
C ALA A 24 -0.59 -3.97 6.93
N PHE A 25 -1.90 -3.80 6.79
CA PHE A 25 -2.85 -3.89 7.91
C PHE A 25 -2.88 -5.27 8.56
N GLN A 26 -2.83 -6.34 7.77
CA GLN A 26 -2.72 -7.70 8.30
C GLN A 26 -1.40 -7.91 9.05
N LEU A 27 -0.30 -7.35 8.55
CA LEU A 27 0.99 -7.37 9.23
C LEU A 27 0.94 -6.59 10.55
N VAL A 28 0.31 -5.41 10.58
CA VAL A 28 0.10 -4.64 11.82
C VAL A 28 -0.70 -5.46 12.83
N LYS A 29 -1.80 -6.09 12.40
CA LYS A 29 -2.64 -6.91 13.28
C LYS A 29 -1.93 -8.17 13.79
N ARG A 30 -1.08 -8.80 12.97
CA ARG A 30 -0.48 -10.11 13.28
C ARG A 30 0.89 -10.00 13.97
N PHE A 31 1.70 -9.03 13.60
CA PHE A 31 3.08 -8.88 14.04
C PHE A 31 3.34 -7.51 14.71
N GLY A 32 2.37 -6.61 14.71
CA GLY A 32 2.51 -5.26 15.24
C GLY A 32 3.03 -4.26 14.20
N MET A 33 2.95 -2.98 14.57
CA MET A 33 3.21 -1.87 13.67
C MET A 33 4.66 -1.81 13.16
N THR A 34 5.62 -2.26 13.97
CA THR A 34 7.05 -2.30 13.62
C THR A 34 7.33 -3.22 12.43
N ALA A 35 6.74 -4.43 12.43
CA ALA A 35 6.94 -5.41 11.37
C ALA A 35 6.31 -4.93 10.06
N ALA A 36 5.10 -4.38 10.12
CA ALA A 36 4.46 -3.79 8.94
C ALA A 36 5.28 -2.61 8.36
N ARG A 37 5.83 -1.74 9.22
CA ARG A 37 6.73 -0.66 8.82
C ARG A 37 7.97 -1.20 8.10
N GLN A 38 8.64 -2.20 8.67
CA GLN A 38 9.81 -2.82 8.05
C GLN A 38 9.49 -3.41 6.68
N THR A 39 8.42 -4.20 6.56
CA THR A 39 8.01 -4.77 5.27
C THR A 39 7.67 -3.69 4.24
N CYS A 40 7.01 -2.61 4.65
CA CYS A 40 6.73 -1.48 3.76
C CYS A 40 8.02 -0.78 3.31
N ILE A 41 9.00 -0.59 4.19
CA ILE A 41 10.30 0.02 3.86
C ILE A 41 11.09 -0.89 2.90
N GLU A 42 11.18 -2.18 3.17
CA GLU A 42 11.90 -3.15 2.32
C GLU A 42 11.30 -3.24 0.92
N ASN A 43 9.96 -3.19 0.82
CA ASN A 43 9.26 -3.27 -0.46
C ASN A 43 9.04 -1.90 -1.14
N LYS A 44 9.56 -0.80 -0.57
CA LYS A 44 9.36 0.57 -1.05
C LYS A 44 7.86 0.93 -1.23
N TRP A 45 7.05 0.56 -0.25
CA TRP A 45 5.63 0.89 -0.18
C TRP A 45 5.42 2.20 0.58
N ASP A 46 6.10 3.27 0.18
CA ASP A 46 6.06 4.58 0.85
C ASP A 46 4.63 5.13 1.01
N GLU A 47 3.75 4.93 0.02
CA GLU A 47 2.36 5.37 0.11
C GLU A 47 1.56 4.58 1.15
N VAL A 48 1.82 3.27 1.25
CA VAL A 48 1.18 2.42 2.25
C VAL A 48 1.74 2.67 3.63
N LEU A 49 3.04 2.93 3.73
CA LEU A 49 3.71 3.32 4.97
C LEU A 49 3.07 4.58 5.55
N LYS A 50 2.83 5.60 4.72
CA LYS A 50 2.09 6.82 5.12
C LYS A 50 0.67 6.50 5.57
N ALA A 51 -0.05 5.64 4.84
CA ALA A 51 -1.41 5.26 5.20
C ALA A 51 -1.48 4.48 6.53
N VAL A 52 -0.55 3.56 6.76
CA VAL A 52 -0.44 2.79 8.01
C VAL A 52 -0.03 3.70 9.17
N ASP A 53 0.89 4.64 8.95
CA ASP A 53 1.32 5.59 9.98
C ASP A 53 0.19 6.56 10.37
N SER A 54 -0.58 7.03 9.39
CA SER A 54 -1.72 7.92 9.61
C SER A 54 -2.83 7.29 10.46
N VAL A 55 -2.92 5.95 10.53
CA VAL A 55 -3.91 5.23 11.35
C VAL A 55 -3.57 5.28 12.84
N ARG A 56 -2.30 5.50 13.20
CA ARG A 56 -1.84 5.63 14.60
C ARG A 56 -2.19 6.99 15.22
N ALA A 57 -2.60 7.97 14.42
CA ALA A 57 -2.94 9.31 14.91
C ALA A 57 -4.36 9.42 15.52
N HIS A 58 -5.04 8.31 15.81
CA HIS A 58 -6.34 8.27 16.48
C HIS A 58 -6.30 7.44 17.75
#